data_AF-A0A8I1P598-F1
#
_entry.id   AF-A0A8I1P598-F1
#
_cell.length_a   1.000
_cell.length_b   1.000
_cell.length_c   1.000
_cell.angle_alpha   90.00
_cell.angle_beta   90.00
_cell.angle_gamma   90.00
#
_symmetry.space_group_name_H-M   'P 1'
#
loop_
_entity.id
_entity.type
_entity.pdbx_description
1 polymer ?
#
loop_
_entity_poly.entity_id
_entity_poly.type
_entity_poly.pdbx_seq_one_letter_code
_entity_poly.pdbx_strand_id
1 'polypeptide(L)'
;MAPPHVPELTLHLADEAHDLWLKTEEELAGIGLPPPFWAFAWAGGQGLARYVLDHPDTVRGMRVLDFAAGSGLVGIAAAKAGAAAVTCADIDPFCRAAVSFNAAANGVAVGFAADDLVGTDGGWDVVLAGDVFYEKPFADRLVPWLSALAARGARVLVGDPGRAYLPKEGLERRAVYEVPVTRALEDAEVKRTTVWELT
;
A
#
# COMPACT_ATOMS: atom_id res chain seq x y z
N MET A 1 -16.14 -5.27 -3.18
CA MET A 1 -16.66 -4.27 -2.23
C MET A 1 -15.87 -2.96 -2.30
N ALA A 2 -16.38 -1.87 -1.73
CA ALA A 2 -15.66 -0.60 -1.64
C ALA A 2 -15.02 -0.45 -0.25
N PRO A 3 -13.70 -0.15 -0.13
CA PRO A 3 -13.11 0.14 1.17
C PRO A 3 -13.73 1.41 1.78
N PRO A 4 -13.94 1.45 3.09
CA PRO A 4 -14.73 2.50 3.74
C PRO A 4 -14.14 3.91 3.58
N HIS A 5 -12.82 4.05 3.46
CA HIS A 5 -12.17 5.35 3.35
C HIS A 5 -11.97 5.84 1.90
N VAL A 6 -12.22 4.97 0.91
CA VAL A 6 -12.10 5.26 -0.53
C VAL A 6 -13.27 4.62 -1.29
N PRO A 7 -14.52 5.06 -1.01
CA PRO A 7 -15.73 4.44 -1.57
C PRO A 7 -15.83 4.53 -3.11
N GLU A 8 -15.02 5.37 -3.75
CA GLU A 8 -14.93 5.53 -5.21
C GLU A 8 -14.16 4.39 -5.89
N LEU A 9 -13.52 3.52 -5.11
CA LEU A 9 -12.77 2.36 -5.58
C LEU A 9 -13.52 1.07 -5.27
N THR A 10 -13.50 0.13 -6.21
CA THR A 10 -14.08 -1.20 -6.04
C THR A 10 -12.98 -2.25 -6.04
N LEU A 11 -12.86 -3.03 -4.96
CA LEU A 11 -11.87 -4.10 -4.83
C LEU A 11 -12.56 -5.44 -4.54
N HIS A 12 -11.98 -6.52 -5.05
CA HIS A 12 -12.26 -7.89 -4.63
C HIS A 12 -11.44 -8.15 -3.35
N LEU A 13 -12.10 -8.03 -2.21
CA LEU A 13 -11.52 -8.27 -0.88
C LEU A 13 -12.23 -9.47 -0.23
N ALA A 14 -11.61 -10.06 0.79
CA ALA A 14 -12.26 -11.11 1.57
C ALA A 14 -13.37 -10.53 2.48
N ASP A 15 -14.56 -11.14 2.43
CA ASP A 15 -15.78 -10.61 3.07
C ASP A 15 -15.88 -10.92 4.59
N GLU A 16 -15.12 -11.88 5.12
CA GLU A 16 -15.18 -12.29 6.54
C GLU A 16 -13.79 -12.42 7.16
N ALA A 17 -13.33 -11.33 7.75
CA ALA A 17 -11.97 -11.20 8.27
C ALA A 17 -11.70 -11.90 9.62
N HIS A 18 -12.68 -12.55 10.26
CA HIS A 18 -12.50 -13.07 11.62
C HIS A 18 -12.23 -14.58 11.67
N ASP A 19 -13.05 -15.41 11.03
CA ASP A 19 -12.90 -16.86 11.09
C ASP A 19 -11.83 -17.40 10.12
N LEU A 20 -11.58 -16.69 9.00
CA LEU A 20 -10.47 -17.03 8.12
C LEU A 20 -9.13 -16.64 8.76
N TRP A 21 -8.97 -15.42 9.28
CA TRP A 21 -7.65 -14.86 9.66
C TRP A 21 -6.98 -15.62 10.82
N LEU A 22 -7.71 -15.88 11.91
CA LEU A 22 -7.17 -16.60 13.08
C LEU A 22 -6.94 -18.10 12.82
N LYS A 23 -7.73 -18.73 11.94
CA LYS A 23 -7.50 -20.13 11.55
C LYS A 23 -6.39 -20.26 10.52
N THR A 24 -6.35 -19.33 9.56
CA THR A 24 -5.41 -19.40 8.43
C THR A 24 -4.01 -18.95 8.76
N GLU A 25 -3.73 -18.07 9.72
CA GLU A 25 -2.32 -17.71 9.98
C GLU A 25 -1.51 -18.93 10.47
N GLU A 26 -2.00 -19.65 11.50
CA GLU A 26 -1.35 -20.87 11.99
C GLU A 26 -1.43 -22.03 10.99
N GLU A 27 -2.56 -22.22 10.30
CA GLU A 27 -2.73 -23.30 9.30
C GLU A 27 -1.93 -23.04 8.00
N LEU A 28 -1.90 -21.79 7.50
CA LEU A 28 -1.12 -21.38 6.32
C LEU A 28 0.37 -21.44 6.63
N ALA A 29 0.80 -21.00 7.82
CA ALA A 29 2.17 -21.20 8.28
C ALA A 29 2.51 -22.70 8.35
N GLY A 30 1.58 -23.53 8.81
CA GLY A 30 1.71 -24.99 8.86
C GLY A 30 1.85 -25.66 7.48
N ILE A 31 1.33 -25.06 6.41
CA ILE A 31 1.46 -25.56 5.01
C ILE A 31 2.40 -24.70 4.15
N GLY A 32 3.12 -23.74 4.76
CA GLY A 32 4.15 -22.92 4.11
C GLY A 32 3.64 -21.81 3.20
N LEU A 33 2.40 -21.35 3.37
CA LEU A 33 1.85 -20.19 2.65
C LEU A 33 1.98 -18.91 3.50
N PRO A 34 2.34 -17.77 2.89
CA PRO A 34 2.36 -16.50 3.60
C PRO A 34 0.93 -16.03 3.95
N PRO A 35 0.77 -15.20 4.99
CA PRO A 35 -0.51 -14.56 5.29
C PRO A 35 -1.04 -13.76 4.08
N PRO A 36 -2.35 -13.82 3.76
CA PRO A 36 -2.90 -13.24 2.54
C PRO A 36 -3.14 -11.73 2.67
N PHE A 37 -2.07 -10.95 2.88
CA PHE A 37 -2.15 -9.49 3.08
C PHE A 37 -2.89 -8.78 1.92
N TRP A 38 -2.79 -9.31 0.70
CA TRP A 38 -3.46 -8.82 -0.50
C TRP A 38 -4.99 -8.91 -0.48
N ALA A 39 -5.57 -9.72 0.42
CA ALA A 39 -7.02 -9.92 0.48
C ALA A 39 -7.75 -8.76 1.20
N PHE A 40 -7.02 -7.81 1.79
CA PHE A 40 -7.57 -6.76 2.63
C PHE A 40 -7.11 -5.36 2.21
N ALA A 41 -7.90 -4.35 2.62
CA ALA A 41 -7.57 -2.94 2.46
C ALA A 41 -7.07 -2.37 3.79
N TRP A 42 -5.77 -2.47 4.03
CA TRP A 42 -5.13 -2.02 5.27
C TRP A 42 -5.25 -0.51 5.50
N ALA A 43 -5.26 -0.10 6.77
CA ALA A 43 -5.51 1.29 7.15
C ALA A 43 -4.50 2.26 6.54
N GLY A 44 -3.21 1.89 6.58
CA GLY A 44 -2.11 2.63 5.95
C GLY A 44 -2.36 2.89 4.46
N GLY A 45 -2.69 1.84 3.72
CA GLY A 45 -3.00 1.90 2.29
C GLY A 45 -4.26 2.72 2.00
N GLN A 46 -5.31 2.59 2.80
CA GLN A 46 -6.54 3.38 2.66
C GLN A 46 -6.30 4.89 2.86
N GLY A 47 -5.55 5.27 3.89
CA GLY A 47 -5.19 6.68 4.12
C GLY A 47 -4.34 7.27 2.99
N LEU A 48 -3.37 6.50 2.48
CA LEU A 48 -2.54 6.93 1.36
C LEU A 48 -3.33 7.04 0.05
N ALA A 49 -4.20 6.07 -0.25
CA ALA A 49 -5.07 6.11 -1.41
C ALA A 49 -6.00 7.33 -1.38
N ARG A 50 -6.61 7.62 -0.22
CA ARG A 50 -7.44 8.82 -0.03
C ARG A 50 -6.65 10.10 -0.29
N TYR A 51 -5.45 10.21 0.26
CA TYR A 51 -4.58 11.35 0.03
C TYR A 51 -4.28 11.58 -1.45
N VAL A 52 -3.93 10.52 -2.18
CA VAL A 52 -3.63 10.59 -3.62
C VAL A 52 -4.85 11.02 -4.43
N LEU A 53 -6.04 10.50 -4.12
CA LEU A 53 -7.28 10.90 -4.80
C LEU A 53 -7.66 12.36 -4.52
N ASP A 54 -7.41 12.86 -3.30
CA ASP A 54 -7.67 14.25 -2.93
C ASP A 54 -6.64 15.23 -3.49
N HIS A 55 -5.41 14.76 -3.73
CA HIS A 55 -4.28 15.56 -4.20
C HIS A 55 -3.71 14.99 -5.50
N PRO A 56 -4.48 14.96 -6.60
CA PRO A 56 -4.06 14.30 -7.84
C PRO A 56 -2.76 14.85 -8.43
N ASP A 57 -2.43 16.14 -8.20
CA ASP A 57 -1.15 16.74 -8.62
C ASP A 57 0.08 16.06 -8.03
N THR A 58 -0.10 15.24 -6.99
CA THR A 58 0.95 14.39 -6.43
C THR A 58 1.46 13.36 -7.44
N VAL A 59 0.59 12.84 -8.30
CA VAL A 59 0.88 11.74 -9.22
C VAL A 59 0.53 12.02 -10.68
N ARG A 60 -0.22 13.10 -10.96
CA ARG A 60 -0.74 13.40 -12.30
C ARG A 60 0.40 13.51 -13.32
N GLY A 61 0.34 12.71 -14.38
CA GLY A 61 1.37 12.67 -15.43
C GLY A 61 2.69 12.01 -15.02
N MET A 62 2.78 11.44 -13.82
CA MET A 62 4.01 10.86 -13.26
C MET A 62 4.09 9.35 -13.46
N ARG A 63 5.32 8.81 -13.41
CA ARG A 63 5.59 7.36 -13.30
C ARG A 63 5.59 6.97 -11.83
N VAL A 64 4.61 6.17 -11.43
CA VAL A 64 4.35 5.82 -10.03
C VAL A 64 4.70 4.36 -9.76
N LEU A 65 5.40 4.13 -8.66
CA LEU A 65 5.55 2.81 -8.04
C LEU A 65 4.59 2.71 -6.85
N ASP A 66 3.72 1.71 -6.87
CA ASP A 66 2.97 1.24 -5.70
C ASP A 66 3.74 0.04 -5.13
N PHE A 67 4.52 0.26 -4.08
CA PHE A 67 5.42 -0.72 -3.48
C PHE A 67 4.73 -1.51 -2.37
N ALA A 68 4.95 -2.83 -2.35
CA ALA A 68 4.22 -3.79 -1.51
C ALA A 68 2.70 -3.61 -1.72
N ALA A 69 2.31 -3.69 -2.99
CA ALA A 69 1.00 -3.24 -3.46
C ALA A 69 -0.17 -4.04 -2.87
N GLY A 70 0.03 -5.30 -2.48
CA GLY A 70 -1.02 -6.19 -2.00
C GLY A 70 -2.20 -6.26 -2.98
N SER A 71 -3.34 -5.69 -2.59
CA SER A 71 -4.55 -5.60 -3.42
C SER A 71 -4.42 -4.64 -4.62
N GLY A 72 -3.38 -3.82 -4.68
CA GLY A 72 -3.19 -2.75 -5.67
C GLY A 72 -4.00 -1.49 -5.38
N LEU A 73 -4.57 -1.36 -4.18
CA LEU A 73 -5.44 -0.26 -3.79
C LEU A 73 -4.84 1.12 -4.10
N VAL A 74 -3.58 1.33 -3.71
CA VAL A 74 -2.93 2.63 -3.82
C VAL A 74 -2.51 2.91 -5.27
N GLY A 75 -2.03 1.90 -6.00
CA GLY A 75 -1.72 2.01 -7.42
C GLY A 75 -2.95 2.31 -8.28
N ILE A 76 -4.09 1.68 -7.97
CA ILE A 76 -5.37 1.97 -8.63
C ILE A 76 -5.83 3.41 -8.33
N ALA A 77 -5.67 3.87 -7.10
CA ALA A 77 -5.93 5.26 -6.73
C ALA A 77 -5.06 6.23 -7.55
N ALA A 78 -3.76 5.93 -7.69
CA ALA A 78 -2.83 6.73 -8.49
C ALA A 78 -3.21 6.74 -9.98
N ALA A 79 -3.63 5.60 -10.53
CA ALA A 79 -4.09 5.51 -11.91
C ALA A 79 -5.36 6.37 -12.12
N LYS A 80 -6.34 6.29 -11.21
CA LYS A 80 -7.54 7.15 -11.27
C LYS A 80 -7.23 8.63 -11.10
N ALA A 81 -6.20 8.97 -10.32
CA ALA A 81 -5.72 10.34 -10.13
C ALA A 81 -4.93 10.91 -11.33
N GLY A 82 -4.72 10.10 -12.38
CA GLY A 82 -4.12 10.54 -13.65
C GLY A 82 -2.61 10.34 -13.75
N ALA A 83 -2.05 9.38 -13.02
CA ALA A 83 -0.67 8.94 -13.25
C ALA A 83 -0.45 8.53 -14.72
N ALA A 84 0.71 8.86 -15.28
CA ALA A 84 1.04 8.49 -16.67
C ALA A 84 1.32 6.99 -16.80
N ALA A 85 1.94 6.40 -15.78
CA ALA A 85 2.15 4.97 -15.68
C ALA A 85 2.20 4.57 -14.21
N VAL A 86 1.58 3.43 -13.87
CA VAL A 86 1.62 2.85 -12.53
C VAL A 86 2.21 1.45 -12.61
N THR A 87 3.16 1.14 -11.75
CA THR A 87 3.66 -0.22 -11.51
C THR A 87 3.31 -0.61 -10.09
N CYS A 88 2.47 -1.63 -9.92
CA CYS A 88 2.29 -2.30 -8.64
C CYS A 88 3.38 -3.35 -8.47
N ALA A 89 4.12 -3.32 -7.38
CA ALA A 89 5.19 -4.26 -7.09
C ALA A 89 4.90 -5.03 -5.80
N ASP A 90 4.90 -6.35 -5.89
CA ASP A 90 4.70 -7.22 -4.74
C ASP A 90 5.31 -8.62 -5.01
N ILE A 91 5.95 -9.19 -3.99
CA ILE A 91 6.64 -10.48 -4.08
C ILE A 91 5.68 -11.66 -3.90
N ASP A 92 4.49 -11.44 -3.34
CA ASP A 92 3.50 -12.49 -3.18
C ASP A 92 2.92 -12.86 -4.56
N PRO A 93 2.98 -14.16 -4.95
CA PRO A 93 2.53 -14.61 -6.26
C PRO A 93 1.04 -14.36 -6.54
N PHE A 94 0.20 -14.20 -5.51
CA PHE A 94 -1.23 -13.93 -5.64
C PHE A 94 -1.54 -12.46 -5.94
N CYS A 95 -0.65 -11.53 -5.60
CA CYS A 95 -0.85 -10.10 -5.80
C CYS A 95 -1.06 -9.75 -7.28
N ARG A 96 -0.39 -10.44 -8.22
CA ARG A 96 -0.60 -10.20 -9.66
C ARG A 96 -2.06 -10.36 -10.05
N ALA A 97 -2.70 -11.44 -9.57
CA ALA A 97 -4.09 -11.71 -9.86
C ALA A 97 -5.01 -10.71 -9.15
N ALA A 98 -4.76 -10.43 -7.88
CA ALA A 98 -5.53 -9.45 -7.09
C ALA A 98 -5.51 -8.06 -7.74
N VAL A 99 -4.33 -7.54 -8.06
CA VAL A 99 -4.14 -6.27 -8.75
C VAL A 99 -4.86 -6.26 -10.10
N SER A 100 -4.74 -7.34 -10.89
CA SER A 100 -5.42 -7.42 -12.20
C SER A 100 -6.94 -7.36 -12.08
N PHE A 101 -7.54 -8.12 -11.15
CA PHE A 101 -8.99 -8.08 -10.94
C PHE A 101 -9.47 -6.73 -10.43
N ASN A 102 -8.73 -6.15 -9.48
CA ASN A 102 -9.06 -4.86 -8.89
C ASN A 102 -8.90 -3.71 -9.87
N ALA A 103 -7.87 -3.71 -10.71
CA ALA A 103 -7.68 -2.71 -11.75
C ALA A 103 -8.81 -2.77 -12.79
N ALA A 104 -9.19 -3.97 -13.21
CA ALA A 104 -10.32 -4.19 -14.11
C ALA A 104 -11.65 -3.69 -13.51
N ALA A 105 -11.91 -3.98 -12.23
CA ALA A 105 -13.10 -3.49 -11.52
C ALA A 105 -13.18 -1.95 -11.43
N ASN A 106 -12.04 -1.27 -11.59
CA ASN A 106 -11.94 0.19 -11.57
C ASN A 106 -11.78 0.83 -12.94
N GLY A 107 -11.73 0.03 -14.02
CA GLY A 107 -11.56 0.52 -15.38
C GLY A 107 -10.20 1.19 -15.63
N VAL A 108 -9.15 0.78 -14.90
CA VAL A 108 -7.80 1.34 -15.04
C VAL A 108 -6.80 0.28 -15.50
N ALA A 109 -5.72 0.71 -16.14
CA ALA A 109 -4.59 -0.13 -16.49
C ALA A 109 -3.41 0.16 -15.57
N VAL A 110 -2.82 -0.89 -14.99
CA VAL A 110 -1.62 -0.82 -14.16
C VAL A 110 -0.68 -1.96 -14.53
N GLY A 111 0.64 -1.72 -14.47
CA GLY A 111 1.66 -2.75 -14.61
C GLY A 111 1.86 -3.53 -13.32
N PHE A 112 2.47 -4.72 -13.40
CA PHE A 112 2.81 -5.52 -12.23
C PHE A 112 4.23 -6.08 -12.30
N ALA A 113 5.02 -5.86 -11.25
CA ALA A 113 6.34 -6.44 -11.03
C ALA A 113 6.32 -7.43 -9.86
N ALA A 114 6.84 -8.64 -10.07
CA ALA A 114 6.87 -9.69 -9.05
C ALA A 114 8.22 -9.75 -8.29
N ASP A 115 9.20 -8.97 -8.73
CA ASP A 115 10.55 -8.99 -8.19
C ASP A 115 10.66 -8.16 -6.91
N ASP A 116 11.60 -8.53 -6.03
CA ASP A 116 12.02 -7.67 -4.91
C ASP A 116 12.76 -6.44 -5.47
N LEU A 117 12.10 -5.28 -5.43
CA LEU A 117 12.64 -4.02 -5.95
C LEU A 117 13.48 -3.25 -4.93
N VAL A 118 13.62 -3.73 -3.70
CA VAL A 118 14.36 -3.02 -2.66
C VAL A 118 15.84 -2.90 -3.05
N GLY A 119 16.34 -1.66 -3.07
CA GLY A 119 17.69 -1.32 -3.52
C GLY A 119 17.82 -1.03 -5.02
N THR A 120 16.73 -1.11 -5.78
CA THR A 120 16.72 -0.77 -7.21
C THR A 120 16.18 0.65 -7.46
N ASP A 121 16.43 1.18 -8.66
CA ASP A 121 15.82 2.42 -9.11
C ASP A 121 15.32 2.27 -10.56
N GLY A 122 14.00 2.20 -10.71
CA GLY A 122 13.31 2.12 -12.00
C GLY A 122 13.05 3.48 -12.66
N GLY A 123 13.56 4.57 -12.07
CA GLY A 123 13.31 5.94 -12.53
C GLY A 123 11.85 6.37 -12.30
N TRP A 124 11.27 5.97 -11.17
CA TRP A 124 9.95 6.41 -10.74
C TRP A 124 10.01 7.86 -10.26
N ASP A 125 8.99 8.64 -10.58
CA ASP A 125 8.87 10.02 -10.09
C ASP A 125 8.22 10.04 -8.70
N VAL A 126 7.34 9.06 -8.43
CA VAL A 126 6.64 8.90 -7.16
C VAL A 126 6.70 7.45 -6.69
N VAL A 127 6.97 7.24 -5.41
CA VAL A 127 6.88 5.93 -4.73
C VAL A 127 5.83 6.04 -3.63
N LEU A 128 4.86 5.13 -3.67
CA LEU A 128 3.79 5.01 -2.70
C LEU A 128 3.99 3.71 -1.92
N ALA A 129 4.01 3.78 -0.59
CA ALA A 129 4.17 2.61 0.28
C ALA A 129 3.12 2.64 1.39
N GLY A 130 2.14 1.75 1.30
CA GLY A 130 1.09 1.61 2.31
C GLY A 130 1.44 0.53 3.32
N ASP A 131 1.55 0.91 4.59
CA ASP A 131 1.56 -0.01 5.73
C ASP A 131 2.74 -1.02 5.74
N VAL A 132 3.94 -0.59 5.33
CA VAL A 132 5.11 -1.47 5.11
C VAL A 132 6.07 -1.62 6.30
N PHE A 133 5.90 -0.84 7.38
CA PHE A 133 6.83 -0.78 8.51
C PHE A 133 6.45 -1.69 9.70
N TYR A 134 5.83 -2.84 9.41
CA TYR A 134 5.32 -3.78 10.43
C TYR A 134 6.37 -4.75 10.97
N GLU A 135 7.47 -5.01 10.25
CA GLU A 135 8.56 -5.90 10.67
C GLU A 135 9.95 -5.22 10.62
N LYS A 136 10.77 -5.43 11.66
CA LYS A 136 12.07 -4.76 11.80
C LYS A 136 13.06 -5.09 10.67
N PRO A 137 13.32 -6.36 10.30
CA PRO A 137 14.32 -6.67 9.28
C PRO A 137 13.94 -6.09 7.92
N PHE A 138 12.64 -6.00 7.63
CA PHE A 138 12.15 -5.37 6.42
C PHE A 138 12.32 -3.85 6.47
N ALA A 139 11.89 -3.21 7.57
CA ALA A 139 12.08 -1.78 7.78
C ALA A 139 13.56 -1.35 7.67
N ASP A 140 14.49 -2.13 8.23
CA ASP A 140 15.95 -1.87 8.16
C ASP A 140 16.46 -1.84 6.70
N ARG A 141 15.83 -2.59 5.78
CA ARG A 141 16.15 -2.56 4.33
C ARG A 141 15.42 -1.44 3.60
N LEU A 142 14.17 -1.14 3.98
CA LEU A 142 13.33 -0.15 3.32
C LEU A 142 13.81 1.28 3.55
N VAL A 143 14.17 1.62 4.79
CA VAL A 143 14.52 3.01 5.13
C VAL A 143 15.68 3.53 4.25
N PRO A 144 16.83 2.86 4.14
CA PRO A 144 17.93 3.34 3.30
C PRO A 144 17.55 3.43 1.82
N TRP A 145 16.76 2.49 1.31
CA TRP A 145 16.35 2.46 -0.08
C TRP A 145 15.39 3.60 -0.42
N LEU A 146 14.34 3.78 0.37
CA LEU A 146 13.37 4.86 0.20
C LEU A 146 14.03 6.24 0.36
N SER A 147 14.94 6.40 1.32
CA SER A 147 15.74 7.63 1.46
C SER A 147 16.63 7.89 0.25
N ALA A 148 17.23 6.87 -0.37
CA ALA A 148 18.02 7.04 -1.59
C ALA A 148 17.17 7.49 -2.78
N LEU A 149 15.95 6.95 -2.93
CA LEU A 149 15.00 7.39 -3.96
C LEU A 149 14.53 8.83 -3.72
N ALA A 150 14.27 9.21 -2.46
CA ALA A 150 13.95 10.58 -2.09
C ALA A 150 15.10 11.54 -2.42
N ALA A 151 16.34 11.18 -2.07
CA ALA A 151 17.54 11.97 -2.37
C ALA A 151 17.82 12.11 -3.88
N ARG A 152 17.40 11.14 -4.71
CA ARG A 152 17.41 11.25 -6.17
C ARG A 152 16.42 12.30 -6.70
N GLY A 153 15.40 12.65 -5.91
CA GLY A 153 14.35 13.58 -6.28
C GLY A 153 12.99 12.92 -6.56
N ALA A 154 12.82 11.63 -6.29
CA ALA A 154 11.50 11.01 -6.33
C ALA A 154 10.70 11.43 -5.09
N ARG A 155 9.41 11.69 -5.26
CA ARG A 155 8.50 11.89 -4.13
C ARG A 155 8.18 10.54 -3.50
N VAL A 156 8.47 10.36 -2.22
CA VAL A 156 8.21 9.10 -1.52
C VAL A 156 7.15 9.34 -0.45
N LEU A 157 5.98 8.74 -0.62
CA LEU A 157 4.84 8.85 0.30
C LEU A 157 4.55 7.54 1.00
N VAL A 158 4.35 7.61 2.31
CA VAL A 158 4.06 6.48 3.18
C VAL A 158 2.74 6.70 3.89
N GLY A 159 1.82 5.73 3.78
CA GLY A 159 0.63 5.68 4.63
C GLY A 159 0.87 4.72 5.79
N ASP A 160 0.85 5.21 7.02
CA ASP A 160 1.21 4.41 8.19
C ASP A 160 0.23 4.64 9.37
N PRO A 161 -0.36 3.58 9.96
CA PRO A 161 -1.28 3.65 11.11
C PRO A 161 -0.57 3.67 12.47
N GLY A 162 0.72 3.99 12.52
CA GLY A 162 1.53 4.00 13.74
C GLY A 162 2.32 2.70 13.97
N ARG A 163 2.89 2.11 12.91
CA ARG A 163 3.67 0.87 13.01
C ARG A 163 4.96 1.09 13.79
N ALA A 164 5.41 0.05 14.50
CA ALA A 164 6.51 0.13 15.45
C ALA A 164 7.87 0.52 14.83
N TYR A 165 8.07 0.23 13.54
CA TYR A 165 9.35 0.39 12.86
C TYR A 165 9.35 1.51 11.81
N LEU A 166 8.33 2.39 11.81
CA LEU A 166 8.35 3.61 11.02
C LEU A 166 9.56 4.48 11.46
N PRO A 167 10.36 5.04 10.53
CA PRO A 167 11.48 5.91 10.90
C PRO A 167 10.98 7.14 11.68
N LYS A 168 11.79 7.60 12.64
CA LYS A 168 11.44 8.72 13.53
C LYS A 168 11.87 10.09 12.99
N GLU A 169 12.72 10.09 11.98
CA GLU A 169 13.34 11.27 11.39
C GLU A 169 13.23 11.19 9.86
N GLY A 170 13.40 12.33 9.17
CA GLY A 170 13.30 12.38 7.71
C GLY A 170 11.89 12.17 7.18
N LEU A 171 10.87 12.48 7.99
CA LEU A 171 9.46 12.39 7.60
C LEU A 171 8.76 13.74 7.81
N GLU A 172 8.11 14.22 6.77
CA GLU A 172 7.20 15.35 6.84
C GLU A 172 5.74 14.86 6.82
N ARG A 173 4.93 15.31 7.78
CA ARG A 173 3.52 14.93 7.84
C ARG A 173 2.72 15.67 6.78
N ARG A 174 2.05 14.93 5.89
CA ARG A 174 1.18 15.49 4.85
C ARG A 174 -0.30 15.51 5.23
N ALA A 175 -0.80 14.42 5.81
CA ALA A 175 -2.21 14.32 6.21
C ALA A 175 -2.41 13.31 7.34
N VAL A 176 -3.54 13.41 8.02
CA VAL A 176 -3.96 12.45 9.05
C VAL A 176 -5.43 12.11 8.79
N TYR A 177 -5.74 10.82 8.82
CA TYR A 177 -7.07 10.29 8.57
C TYR A 177 -7.49 9.34 9.68
N GLU A 178 -8.79 9.30 9.92
CA GLU A 178 -9.45 8.28 10.74
C GLU A 178 -10.07 7.25 9.80
N VAL A 179 -9.45 6.08 9.72
CA VAL A 179 -9.84 5.00 8.81
C VAL A 179 -10.71 4.00 9.58
N PRO A 180 -11.99 3.82 9.21
CA PRO A 180 -12.80 2.74 9.78
C PRO A 180 -12.18 1.38 9.44
N VAL A 181 -12.00 0.56 10.46
CA VAL A 181 -11.39 -0.77 10.33
C VAL A 181 -12.22 -1.79 11.11
N THR A 182 -12.12 -3.04 10.71
CA THR A 182 -12.76 -4.13 11.46
C THR A 182 -11.87 -4.51 12.64
N ARG A 183 -12.44 -4.62 13.86
CA ARG A 183 -11.70 -5.09 15.05
C ARG A 183 -10.98 -6.43 14.88
N ALA A 184 -11.40 -7.22 13.90
CA ALA A 184 -10.82 -8.52 13.58
C ALA A 184 -9.45 -8.42 12.89
N LEU A 185 -9.19 -7.34 12.13
CA LEU A 185 -7.92 -7.11 11.42
C LEU A 185 -7.00 -6.14 12.16
N GLU A 186 -7.58 -5.33 13.04
CA GLU A 186 -6.92 -4.21 13.70
C GLU A 186 -7.46 -4.10 15.13
N ASP A 187 -6.62 -3.78 16.12
CA ASP A 187 -7.00 -3.73 17.54
C ASP A 187 -8.02 -2.62 17.92
N ALA A 188 -8.64 -1.96 16.92
CA ALA A 188 -9.55 -0.83 17.07
C ALA A 188 -10.67 -0.86 16.02
N GLU A 189 -11.71 -0.04 16.21
CA GLU A 189 -12.76 0.21 15.18
C GLU A 189 -12.36 1.31 14.20
N VAL A 190 -11.40 2.14 14.60
CA VAL A 190 -10.87 3.24 13.82
C VAL A 190 -9.37 3.27 14.04
N LYS A 191 -8.59 3.28 12.94
CA LYS A 191 -7.14 3.45 12.98
C LYS A 191 -6.80 4.84 12.46
N ARG A 192 -6.08 5.58 13.29
CA ARG A 192 -5.51 6.88 12.90
C ARG A 192 -4.31 6.61 11.99
N THR A 193 -4.50 6.88 10.70
CA THR A 193 -3.46 6.72 9.68
C THR A 193 -2.87 8.07 9.32
N THR A 194 -1.54 8.14 9.27
CA THR A 194 -0.82 9.34 8.86
C THR A 194 -0.17 9.12 7.51
N VAL A 195 -0.30 10.09 6.61
CA VAL A 195 0.46 10.13 5.36
C VAL A 195 1.70 10.98 5.58
N TRP A 196 2.86 10.39 5.33
CA TRP A 196 4.18 10.98 5.47
C TRP A 196 4.83 11.13 4.09
N GLU A 197 5.64 12.16 3.91
CA GLU A 197 6.61 12.26 2.82
C GLU A 197 8.02 12.11 3.39
N LEU A 198 8.85 11.27 2.78
CA LEU A 198 10.27 11.22 3.13
C LEU A 198 11.00 12.45 2.58
N THR A 199 11.88 13.04 3.39
CA THR A 199 12.67 14.24 3.08
C THR A 199 14.17 13.95 3.04
#